data_AF-A0A4R8EPF4-F1
#
_entry.id   AF-A0A4R8EPF4-F1
#
_cell.length_a   1.000
_cell.length_b   1.000
_cell.length_c   1.000
_cell.angle_alpha   90.00
_cell.angle_beta   90.00
_cell.angle_gamma   90.00
#
_symmetry.space_group_name_H-M   'P 1'
#
loop_
_entity.id
_entity.type
_entity.pdbx_description
1 polymer ?
#
loop_
_entity_poly.entity_id
_entity_poly.type
_entity_poly.pdbx_seq_one_letter_code
_entity_poly.pdbx_strand_id
1 'polypeptide(L)'
;MIITLEKFIHIAHQRRDTAQIRLIDDAGEPDRLLWLTAEEVEDYVAMFGPHHGLLAAARHYGMNPADLVTAHRIAGRCDFYASMPVVRNPEGLWQHPEHPATLNPAELHSWLKVIGYEYRETRLDTEPQNASLLYCWKQGDTRIPDWEPLKPRGKGWYLVSISNVGMAKALWVRPVKAPAKVNCRSSDRMSRDRRLCA
;
A
#
# COMPACT_ATOMS: atom_id res chain seq x y z
N MET A 1 -2.61 -1.64 -7.88
CA MET A 1 -2.05 -2.99 -7.80
C MET A 1 -1.55 -3.22 -6.38
N ILE A 2 -2.02 -4.29 -5.74
CA ILE A 2 -1.59 -4.73 -4.40
C ILE A 2 -0.82 -6.05 -4.55
N ILE A 3 0.26 -6.20 -3.77
CA ILE A 3 1.09 -7.43 -3.76
C ILE A 3 1.15 -8.01 -2.35
N THR A 4 0.68 -9.25 -2.18
CA THR A 4 0.64 -9.98 -0.90
C THR A 4 1.46 -11.28 -0.97
N LEU A 5 2.03 -11.69 0.15
CA LEU A 5 2.69 -13.00 0.30
C LEU A 5 1.65 -14.01 0.78
N GLU A 6 1.49 -15.10 0.03
CA GLU A 6 0.54 -16.18 0.36
C GLU A 6 1.20 -17.27 1.20
N LYS A 7 2.37 -17.73 0.76
CA LYS A 7 3.16 -18.74 1.45
C LYS A 7 4.61 -18.70 1.03
N PHE A 8 5.47 -19.23 1.89
CA PHE A 8 6.87 -19.47 1.60
C PHE A 8 7.14 -20.97 1.75
N ILE A 9 7.64 -21.63 0.70
CA ILE A 9 7.89 -23.07 0.72
C ILE A 9 9.27 -23.41 0.18
N HIS A 10 9.84 -24.47 0.72
CA HIS A 10 10.99 -25.16 0.13
C HIS A 10 10.49 -26.14 -0.94
N ILE A 11 10.84 -25.93 -2.21
CA ILE A 11 10.52 -26.88 -3.27
C ILE A 11 11.67 -27.90 -3.36
N ALA A 12 11.52 -29.02 -2.65
CA ALA A 12 12.55 -30.05 -2.50
C ALA A 12 13.10 -30.58 -3.83
N HIS A 13 12.27 -30.72 -4.86
CA HIS A 13 12.70 -31.19 -6.19
C HIS A 13 13.57 -30.17 -6.94
N GLN A 14 13.38 -28.88 -6.67
CA GLN A 14 14.17 -27.79 -7.27
C GLN A 14 15.30 -27.31 -6.34
N ARG A 15 15.36 -27.82 -5.10
CA ARG A 15 16.28 -27.39 -4.02
C ARG A 15 16.32 -25.87 -3.85
N ARG A 16 15.17 -25.22 -4.02
CA ARG A 16 15.05 -23.75 -3.94
C ARG A 16 13.90 -23.38 -3.02
N ASP A 17 14.15 -22.37 -2.21
CA ASP A 17 13.12 -21.69 -1.46
C ASP A 17 12.38 -20.73 -2.40
N THR A 18 11.05 -20.76 -2.37
CA THR A 18 10.18 -19.97 -3.25
C THR A 18 9.09 -19.27 -2.46
N ALA A 19 8.88 -17.99 -2.75
CA ALA A 19 7.78 -17.21 -2.21
C ALA A 19 6.60 -17.25 -3.20
N GLN A 20 5.43 -17.68 -2.74
CA GLN A 20 4.20 -17.52 -3.51
C GLN A 20 3.62 -16.13 -3.25
N ILE A 21 3.62 -15.30 -4.29
CA ILE A 21 3.10 -13.94 -4.26
C ILE A 21 1.76 -13.90 -4.99
N ARG A 22 0.76 -13.24 -4.39
CA ARG A 22 -0.49 -12.88 -5.05
C ARG A 22 -0.42 -11.44 -5.51
N LEU A 23 -0.65 -11.24 -6.81
CA LEU A 23 -0.86 -9.93 -7.42
C LEU A 23 -2.36 -9.69 -7.56
N ILE A 24 -2.83 -8.59 -6.99
CA ILE A 24 -4.21 -8.12 -7.09
C ILE A 24 -4.18 -6.86 -7.94
N ASP A 25 -4.79 -6.91 -9.12
CA ASP A 25 -4.93 -5.77 -10.01
C ASP A 25 -6.26 -5.06 -9.74
N ASP A 26 -6.24 -3.74 -9.80
CA ASP A 26 -7.40 -2.90 -9.61
C ASP A 26 -8.24 -2.83 -10.91
N ALA A 27 -7.70 -3.35 -12.04
CA ALA A 27 -8.33 -3.40 -13.35
C ALA A 27 -9.40 -4.51 -13.53
N GLY A 28 -9.69 -5.30 -12.49
CA GLY A 28 -10.66 -6.40 -12.56
C GLY A 28 -10.12 -7.67 -13.23
N GLU A 29 -8.82 -7.72 -13.49
CA GLU A 29 -8.11 -8.93 -13.90
C GLU A 29 -8.07 -9.95 -12.74
N PRO A 30 -8.11 -11.26 -13.02
CA PRO A 30 -8.02 -12.27 -11.98
C PRO A 30 -6.69 -12.18 -11.24
N ASP A 31 -6.74 -12.41 -9.92
CA ASP A 31 -5.56 -12.56 -9.08
C ASP A 31 -4.54 -13.50 -9.71
N ARG A 32 -3.27 -13.08 -9.75
CA ARG A 32 -2.18 -13.91 -10.28
C ARG A 32 -1.32 -14.41 -9.15
N LEU A 33 -1.07 -15.72 -9.15
CA LEU A 33 -0.12 -16.35 -8.23
C LEU A 33 1.21 -16.57 -8.94
N LEU A 34 2.27 -16.00 -8.39
CA LEU A 34 3.63 -16.13 -8.89
C LEU A 34 4.50 -16.82 -7.85
N TRP A 35 5.43 -17.64 -8.32
CA TRP A 35 6.49 -18.20 -7.48
C TRP A 35 7.75 -17.39 -7.78
N LEU A 36 8.22 -16.64 -6.79
CA LEU A 36 9.41 -15.80 -6.93
C LEU A 36 10.55 -16.40 -6.10
N THR A 37 11.74 -16.35 -6.68
CA THR A 37 13.03 -16.56 -6.01
C THR A 37 13.48 -15.27 -5.32
N ALA A 38 14.61 -15.34 -4.60
CA ALA A 38 15.25 -14.19 -4.00
C ALA A 38 15.52 -13.06 -5.02
N GLU A 39 16.21 -13.37 -6.11
CA GLU A 39 16.55 -12.39 -7.16
C GLU A 39 15.30 -11.75 -7.77
N GLU A 40 14.26 -12.55 -8.05
CA GLU A 40 13.01 -12.04 -8.59
C GLU A 40 12.25 -11.15 -7.59
N VAL A 41 12.33 -11.42 -6.28
CA VAL A 41 11.76 -10.52 -5.26
C VAL A 41 12.45 -9.16 -5.30
N GLU A 42 13.78 -9.12 -5.43
CA GLU A 42 14.53 -7.86 -5.53
C GLU A 42 14.11 -7.07 -6.78
N ASP A 43 14.05 -7.74 -7.94
CA ASP A 43 13.60 -7.15 -9.20
C ASP A 43 12.17 -6.60 -9.11
N TYR A 44 11.27 -7.35 -8.46
CA TYR A 44 9.88 -6.92 -8.29
C TYR A 44 9.77 -5.72 -7.35
N VAL A 45 10.55 -5.66 -6.27
CA VAL A 45 10.60 -4.46 -5.41
C VAL A 45 11.14 -3.28 -6.19
N ALA A 46 12.19 -3.47 -7.00
CA ALA A 46 12.73 -2.41 -7.84
C ALA A 46 11.71 -1.91 -8.87
N MET A 47 10.90 -2.80 -9.46
CA MET A 47 9.97 -2.49 -10.54
C MET A 47 8.64 -1.91 -10.06
N PHE A 48 8.02 -2.53 -9.07
CA PHE A 48 6.65 -2.24 -8.61
C PHE A 48 6.61 -1.53 -7.26
N GLY A 49 7.73 -1.50 -6.55
CA GLY A 49 7.84 -0.84 -5.27
C GLY A 49 7.77 -1.78 -4.08
N PRO A 50 8.08 -1.25 -2.88
CA PRO A 50 8.22 -2.02 -1.64
C PRO A 50 6.86 -2.41 -1.03
N HIS A 51 6.03 -3.13 -1.79
CA HIS A 51 4.80 -3.72 -1.30
C HIS A 51 5.05 -4.65 -0.10
N HIS A 52 4.10 -4.70 0.83
CA HIS A 52 4.21 -5.52 2.03
C HIS A 52 4.56 -6.99 1.73
N GLY A 53 3.88 -7.61 0.75
CA GLY A 53 4.12 -9.01 0.40
C GLY A 53 5.55 -9.28 -0.07
N LEU A 54 6.11 -8.39 -0.91
CA LEU A 54 7.49 -8.52 -1.38
C LEU A 54 8.50 -8.33 -0.26
N LEU A 55 8.30 -7.34 0.61
CA LEU A 55 9.18 -7.14 1.76
C LEU A 55 9.09 -8.28 2.79
N ALA A 56 7.92 -8.90 2.93
CA ALA A 56 7.76 -10.10 3.75
C ALA A 56 8.51 -11.29 3.14
N ALA A 57 8.40 -11.51 1.82
CA ALA A 57 9.16 -12.54 1.11
C ALA A 57 10.69 -12.34 1.24
N ALA A 58 11.15 -11.10 1.06
CA ALA A 58 12.55 -10.73 1.21
C ALA A 58 13.12 -11.13 2.58
N ARG A 59 12.35 -10.94 3.67
CA ARG A 59 12.75 -11.38 5.02
C ARG A 59 12.92 -12.88 5.12
N HIS A 60 12.07 -13.67 4.47
CA HIS A 60 12.22 -15.13 4.45
C HIS A 60 13.49 -15.58 3.73
N TYR A 61 13.97 -14.80 2.75
CA TYR A 61 15.26 -15.00 2.10
C TYR A 61 16.47 -14.43 2.87
N GLY A 62 16.26 -13.84 4.04
CA GLY A 62 17.34 -13.22 4.84
C GLY A 62 17.82 -11.87 4.31
N MET A 63 17.09 -11.26 3.37
CA MET A 63 17.39 -9.91 2.88
C MET A 63 16.97 -8.85 3.90
N ASN A 64 17.57 -7.66 3.80
CA ASN A 64 17.18 -6.49 4.57
C ASN A 64 16.17 -5.62 3.78
N PRO A 65 14.90 -5.52 4.22
CA PRO A 65 13.89 -4.70 3.54
C PRO A 65 14.26 -3.23 3.40
N ALA A 66 15.02 -2.66 4.34
CA ALA A 66 15.43 -1.25 4.27
C ALA A 66 16.37 -0.97 3.10
N ASP A 67 17.20 -1.96 2.74
CA ASP A 67 18.13 -1.86 1.61
C ASP A 67 17.36 -1.92 0.29
N LEU A 68 16.35 -2.78 0.19
CA LEU A 68 15.46 -2.87 -0.97
C LEU A 68 14.65 -1.59 -1.18
N VAL A 69 14.10 -1.01 -0.10
CA VAL A 69 13.41 0.30 -0.15
C VAL A 69 14.37 1.40 -0.64
N THR A 70 15.63 1.36 -0.18
CA THR A 70 16.64 2.34 -0.59
C THR A 70 16.99 2.18 -2.06
N ALA A 71 17.20 0.94 -2.53
CA ALA A 71 17.48 0.62 -3.93
C ALA A 71 16.34 1.08 -4.86
N HIS A 72 15.08 0.80 -4.49
CA HIS A 72 13.90 1.25 -5.24
C HIS A 72 13.88 2.77 -5.41
N ARG A 73 14.16 3.52 -4.34
CA ARG A 73 14.21 4.99 -4.39
C ARG A 73 15.37 5.52 -5.24
N ILE A 74 16.55 4.90 -5.14
CA ILE A 74 17.73 5.28 -5.95
C ILE A 74 17.47 5.05 -7.44
N ALA A 75 16.69 4.02 -7.79
CA ALA A 75 16.27 3.76 -9.17
C ALA A 75 15.33 4.83 -9.75
N GLY A 76 14.96 5.85 -8.97
CA GLY A 76 14.19 7.01 -9.42
C GLY A 76 12.68 6.81 -9.43
N ARG A 77 12.20 5.68 -8.88
CA ARG A 77 10.77 5.40 -8.68
C ARG A 77 10.39 5.85 -7.27
N CYS A 78 9.91 7.09 -7.17
CA CYS A 78 9.55 7.73 -5.90
C CYS A 78 8.04 7.89 -5.72
N ASP A 79 7.27 7.43 -6.70
CA ASP A 79 5.82 7.52 -6.77
C ASP A 79 5.11 6.42 -5.98
N PHE A 80 5.83 5.36 -5.59
CA PHE A 80 5.30 4.35 -4.69
C PHE A 80 4.81 4.98 -3.38
N TYR A 81 3.55 4.73 -3.12
CA TYR A 81 2.73 5.14 -2.00
C TYR A 81 2.57 6.66 -1.89
N ALA A 82 2.74 7.40 -2.99
CA ALA A 82 2.66 8.85 -3.01
C ALA A 82 1.23 9.38 -2.85
N SER A 83 1.10 10.68 -2.56
CA SER A 83 -0.21 11.33 -2.50
C SER A 83 -0.89 11.30 -3.87
N MET A 84 -2.18 10.94 -3.89
CA MET A 84 -3.00 10.92 -5.10
C MET A 84 -4.42 11.48 -4.83
N PRO A 85 -5.19 11.82 -5.88
CA PRO A 85 -6.59 12.22 -5.72
C PRO A 85 -7.44 11.13 -5.05
N VAL A 86 -8.27 11.54 -4.11
CA VAL A 86 -9.22 10.66 -3.40
C VAL A 86 -10.49 10.55 -4.24
N VAL A 87 -10.86 9.35 -4.66
CA VAL A 87 -12.06 9.07 -5.46
C VAL A 87 -12.92 8.05 -4.73
N ARG A 88 -13.90 8.53 -3.96
CA ARG A 88 -14.73 7.66 -3.13
C ARG A 88 -15.73 6.85 -3.95
N ASN A 89 -16.04 5.66 -3.47
CA ASN A 89 -17.18 4.89 -3.96
C ASN A 89 -18.51 5.49 -3.42
N PRO A 90 -19.69 5.02 -3.90
CA PRO A 90 -20.99 5.51 -3.44
C PRO A 90 -21.23 5.38 -1.93
N GLU A 91 -20.53 4.46 -1.25
CA GLU A 91 -20.59 4.25 0.20
C GLU A 91 -19.74 5.26 0.98
N GLY A 92 -18.96 6.11 0.31
CA GLY A 92 -18.05 7.08 0.92
C GLY A 92 -16.69 6.50 1.32
N LEU A 93 -16.39 5.28 0.90
CA LEU A 93 -15.13 4.58 1.18
C LEU A 93 -14.12 4.88 0.08
N TRP A 94 -12.85 4.79 0.43
CA TRP A 94 -11.76 4.91 -0.54
C TRP A 94 -10.51 4.22 -0.02
N GLN A 95 -9.67 3.75 -0.94
CA GLN A 95 -8.41 3.14 -0.61
C GLN A 95 -7.36 3.50 -1.65
N HIS A 96 -6.17 3.83 -1.17
CA HIS A 96 -5.01 4.00 -2.03
C HIS A 96 -4.66 2.65 -2.69
N PRO A 97 -4.41 2.58 -4.01
CA PRO A 97 -4.14 1.35 -4.76
C PRO A 97 -3.02 0.47 -4.21
N GLU A 98 -2.04 1.08 -3.56
CA GLU A 98 -0.90 0.36 -2.97
C GLU A 98 -1.04 0.14 -1.46
N HIS A 99 -2.16 0.54 -0.85
CA HIS A 99 -2.40 0.35 0.58
C HIS A 99 -2.85 -1.09 0.89
N PRO A 100 -2.14 -1.81 1.76
CA PRO A 100 -2.46 -3.20 2.07
C PRO A 100 -3.55 -3.28 3.14
N ALA A 101 -4.81 -3.26 2.70
CA ALA A 101 -6.01 -3.19 3.55
C ALA A 101 -6.16 -4.34 4.57
N THR A 102 -5.55 -5.48 4.28
CA THR A 102 -5.71 -6.73 5.05
C THR A 102 -4.75 -6.84 6.23
N LEU A 103 -3.77 -5.93 6.34
CA LEU A 103 -2.80 -5.98 7.43
C LEU A 103 -3.45 -5.61 8.75
N ASN A 104 -3.03 -6.31 9.80
CA ASN A 104 -3.36 -5.88 11.15
C ASN A 104 -2.56 -4.60 11.53
N PRO A 105 -2.97 -3.87 12.58
CA PRO A 105 -2.32 -2.60 12.94
C PRO A 105 -0.81 -2.69 13.22
N ALA A 106 -0.33 -3.81 13.76
CA ALA A 106 1.08 -4.00 14.08
C ALA A 106 1.93 -4.26 12.83
N GLU A 107 1.41 -5.06 11.89
CA GLU A 107 2.02 -5.30 10.57
C GLU A 107 2.05 -4.01 9.76
N LEU A 108 0.93 -3.29 9.71
CA LEU A 108 0.84 -2.01 9.01
C LEU A 108 1.84 -1.00 9.56
N HIS A 109 1.92 -0.85 10.89
CA HIS A 109 2.88 0.04 11.52
C HIS A 109 4.33 -0.34 11.17
N SER A 110 4.65 -1.64 11.22
CA SER A 110 5.98 -2.16 10.92
C SER A 110 6.37 -1.94 9.46
N TRP A 111 5.45 -2.17 8.53
CA TRP A 111 5.65 -1.91 7.11
C TRP A 111 5.85 -0.43 6.82
N LEU A 112 4.96 0.44 7.31
CA LEU A 112 5.06 1.89 7.13
C LEU A 112 6.39 2.43 7.64
N LYS A 113 6.86 1.96 8.80
CA LYS A 113 8.16 2.33 9.35
C LYS A 113 9.31 1.95 8.41
N VAL A 114 9.28 0.75 7.83
CA VAL A 114 10.30 0.29 6.86
C VAL A 114 10.28 1.13 5.59
N ILE A 115 9.10 1.44 5.07
CA ILE A 115 8.96 2.31 3.90
C ILE A 115 9.06 3.80 4.26
N GLY A 116 9.44 4.16 5.49
CA GLY A 116 9.77 5.55 5.88
C GLY A 116 8.58 6.50 6.07
N TYR A 117 7.42 5.96 6.43
CA TYR A 117 6.20 6.71 6.72
C TYR A 117 5.80 6.60 8.19
N GLU A 118 5.13 7.62 8.70
CA GLU A 118 4.33 7.55 9.92
C GLU A 118 2.85 7.72 9.59
N TYR A 119 1.97 7.25 10.48
CA TYR A 119 0.53 7.33 10.29
C TYR A 119 -0.24 7.89 11.49
N ARG A 120 -1.44 8.38 11.18
CA ARG A 120 -2.47 8.80 12.14
C ARG A 120 -3.82 8.31 11.66
N GLU A 121 -4.69 8.01 12.62
CA GLU A 121 -6.09 7.69 12.36
C GLU A 121 -6.96 8.84 12.86
N THR A 122 -8.00 9.17 12.10
CA THR A 122 -9.14 9.95 12.58
C THR A 122 -10.40 9.10 12.50
N ARG A 123 -11.32 9.30 13.45
CA ARG A 123 -12.49 8.45 13.61
C ARG A 123 -13.76 9.28 13.65
N LEU A 124 -14.81 8.78 13.02
CA LEU A 124 -16.11 9.43 12.97
C LEU A 124 -16.66 9.75 14.38
N ASP A 125 -16.49 8.82 15.32
CA ASP A 125 -16.98 8.90 16.70
C ASP A 125 -16.24 9.92 17.58
N THR A 126 -15.09 10.41 17.13
CA THR A 126 -14.28 11.41 17.85
C THR A 126 -14.53 12.84 17.39
N GLU A 127 -15.36 13.03 16.37
CA GLU A 127 -15.58 14.30 15.68
C GLU A 127 -17.00 14.84 15.97
N PRO A 128 -17.15 15.82 16.88
CA PRO A 128 -18.46 16.29 17.35
C PRO A 128 -19.37 16.81 16.23
N GLN A 129 -18.80 17.35 15.17
CA GLN A 129 -19.53 17.86 14.01
C GLN A 129 -20.29 16.77 13.24
N ASN A 130 -19.98 15.50 13.47
CA ASN A 130 -20.59 14.36 12.77
C ASN A 130 -21.74 13.72 13.55
N ALA A 131 -22.35 14.43 14.51
CA ALA A 131 -23.40 13.87 15.36
C ALA A 131 -24.55 13.21 14.58
N SER A 132 -24.98 13.82 13.46
CA SER A 132 -26.03 13.26 12.59
C SER A 132 -25.58 11.99 11.88
N LEU A 133 -24.36 11.97 11.32
CA LEU A 133 -23.79 10.77 10.69
C LEU A 133 -23.60 9.64 11.71
N LEU A 134 -23.13 9.96 12.92
CA LEU A 134 -22.97 9.00 14.01
C LEU A 134 -24.32 8.44 14.48
N TYR A 135 -25.39 9.24 14.44
CA TYR A 135 -26.74 8.76 14.71
C TYR A 135 -27.17 7.74 13.66
N CYS A 136 -27.07 8.06 12.36
CA CYS A 136 -27.36 7.13 11.26
C CYS A 136 -26.57 5.83 11.36
N TRP A 137 -25.27 5.93 11.68
CA TRP A 137 -24.41 4.78 11.94
C TRP A 137 -24.95 3.86 13.04
N LYS A 138 -25.38 4.43 14.17
CA LYS A 138 -25.98 3.68 15.28
C LYS A 138 -27.31 3.03 14.93
N GLN A 139 -28.01 3.55 13.91
CA GLN A 139 -29.23 2.93 13.35
C GLN A 139 -28.93 1.86 12.28
N GLY A 140 -27.64 1.61 11.98
CA GLY A 140 -27.21 0.57 11.03
C GLY A 140 -26.85 1.07 9.63
N ASP A 141 -26.98 2.38 9.34
CA ASP A 141 -26.50 2.93 8.07
C ASP A 141 -24.99 3.22 8.15
N THR A 142 -24.19 2.30 7.63
CA THR A 142 -22.71 2.36 7.68
C THR A 142 -22.08 3.09 6.50
N ARG A 143 -22.91 3.71 5.65
CA ARG A 143 -22.44 4.57 4.55
C ARG A 143 -22.02 5.93 5.12
N ILE A 144 -20.94 6.48 4.57
CA ILE A 144 -20.32 7.72 5.04
C ILE A 144 -19.95 8.66 3.87
N PRO A 145 -20.83 8.85 2.85
CA PRO A 145 -20.50 9.67 1.68
C PRO A 145 -20.14 11.11 2.06
N ASP A 146 -20.84 11.66 3.05
CA ASP A 146 -20.71 13.06 3.49
C ASP A 146 -19.68 13.26 4.60
N TRP A 147 -19.02 12.20 5.10
CA TRP A 147 -18.02 12.37 6.15
C TRP A 147 -16.75 13.00 5.59
N GLU A 148 -16.33 14.14 6.12
CA GLU A 148 -15.03 14.75 5.82
C GLU A 148 -14.08 14.55 7.02
N PRO A 149 -13.22 13.51 7.01
CA PRO A 149 -12.37 13.22 8.15
C PRO A 149 -11.41 14.37 8.42
N LEU A 150 -11.23 14.72 9.70
CA LEU A 150 -10.33 15.80 10.06
C LEU A 150 -8.88 15.45 9.69
N LYS A 151 -8.20 16.35 8.98
CA LYS A 151 -6.79 16.19 8.67
C LYS A 151 -5.94 16.33 9.95
N PRO A 152 -4.99 15.41 10.21
CA PRO A 152 -4.08 15.53 11.35
C PRO A 152 -3.24 16.82 11.31
N ARG A 153 -2.89 17.34 12.48
CA ARG A 153 -2.03 18.53 12.60
C ARG A 153 -0.64 18.29 12.01
N GLY A 154 -0.10 19.30 11.34
CA GLY A 154 1.24 19.30 10.74
C GLY A 154 1.21 19.20 9.20
N LYS A 155 2.38 19.42 8.58
CA LYS A 155 2.54 19.38 7.12
C LYS A 155 2.77 17.95 6.63
N GLY A 156 2.47 17.71 5.35
CA GLY A 156 2.82 16.46 4.64
C GLY A 156 1.81 15.31 4.78
N TRP A 157 0.75 15.46 5.57
CA TRP A 157 -0.31 14.45 5.67
C TRP A 157 -1.14 14.36 4.39
N TYR A 158 -1.36 13.14 3.92
CA TYR A 158 -2.34 12.79 2.90
C TYR A 158 -3.07 11.50 3.28
N LEU A 159 -4.24 11.32 2.69
CA LEU A 159 -5.14 10.21 3.00
C LEU A 159 -4.70 8.97 2.21
N VAL A 160 -4.81 7.78 2.82
CA VAL A 160 -4.57 6.49 2.13
C VAL A 160 -5.71 5.48 2.29
N SER A 161 -6.63 5.71 3.23
CA SER A 161 -7.83 4.86 3.36
C SER A 161 -8.94 5.58 4.12
N ILE A 162 -10.17 5.32 3.71
CA ILE A 162 -11.41 5.54 4.47
C ILE A 162 -12.11 4.19 4.52
N SER A 163 -12.33 3.65 5.72
CA SER A 163 -12.98 2.37 5.92
C SER A 163 -14.08 2.44 6.96
N ASN A 164 -15.08 1.57 6.81
CA ASN A 164 -16.20 1.42 7.73
C ASN A 164 -16.15 0.08 8.50
N VAL A 165 -15.01 -0.61 8.48
CA VAL A 165 -14.82 -1.86 9.24
C VAL A 165 -14.74 -1.54 10.73
N GLY A 166 -15.76 -1.96 11.48
CA GLY A 166 -15.89 -1.69 12.92
C GLY A 166 -16.45 -0.29 13.18
N MET A 167 -15.59 0.72 13.30
CA MET A 167 -15.97 2.13 13.39
C MET A 167 -15.34 2.88 12.23
N ALA A 168 -16.11 3.75 11.57
CA ALA A 168 -15.62 4.58 10.48
C ALA A 168 -14.32 5.31 10.87
N LYS A 169 -13.27 5.07 10.08
CA LYS A 169 -11.95 5.65 10.30
C LYS A 169 -11.27 6.02 8.99
N ALA A 170 -10.42 7.03 9.07
CA ALA A 170 -9.59 7.53 7.99
C ALA A 170 -8.12 7.40 8.39
N LEU A 171 -7.32 6.82 7.51
CA LEU A 171 -5.90 6.61 7.73
C LEU A 171 -5.09 7.61 6.91
N TRP A 172 -4.29 8.39 7.62
CA TRP A 172 -3.43 9.43 7.08
C TRP A 172 -1.98 9.00 7.23
N VAL A 173 -1.16 9.27 6.22
CA VAL A 173 0.29 9.03 6.28
C VAL A 173 1.06 10.28 5.91
N ARG A 174 2.31 10.34 6.36
CA ARG A 174 3.30 11.30 5.85
C ARG A 174 4.71 10.71 5.91
N PRO A 175 5.63 11.12 5.01
CA PRO A 175 7.03 10.72 5.09
C PRO A 175 7.69 11.21 6.40
N VAL A 176 8.47 10.35 7.07
CA VAL A 176 9.22 10.70 8.29
C VAL A 176 10.40 11.61 8.00
N LYS A 177 11.03 11.43 6.83
CA LYS A 177 12.01 12.36 6.27
C LYS A 177 11.41 12.93 4.99
N ALA A 178 11.55 14.23 4.76
CA ALA A 178 11.26 14.78 3.44
C ALA A 178 12.02 13.93 2.41
N PRO A 179 11.39 13.45 1.34
CA PRO A 179 12.14 12.81 0.28
C PRO A 179 13.24 13.81 -0.09
N ALA A 180 14.51 13.36 -0.05
CA ALA A 180 15.56 14.12 -0.72
C ALA A 180 15.02 14.46 -2.11
N LYS A 181 15.39 15.61 -2.68
CA LYS A 181 15.11 15.91 -4.08
C LYS A 181 15.88 14.91 -4.95
N VAL A 182 15.45 13.67 -4.95
CA VAL A 182 15.82 12.66 -5.93
C VAL A 182 15.12 13.17 -7.18
N ASN A 183 15.89 13.40 -8.24
CA ASN A 183 15.33 13.69 -9.55
C ASN A 183 14.59 12.42 -10.01
N CYS A 184 13.37 12.23 -9.52
CA CYS A 184 12.49 11.16 -9.96
C CYS A 184 12.19 11.47 -11.43
N ARG A 185 12.75 10.67 -12.34
CA ARG A 185 12.50 10.82 -13.77
C ARG A 185 11.04 10.45 -13.96
N SER A 186 10.24 11.39 -14.47
CA SER A 186 8.84 11.14 -14.81
C SER A 186 8.73 9.87 -15.66
N SER A 187 7.79 9.01 -15.29
CA SER A 187 7.52 7.70 -15.88
C SER A 187 6.94 7.76 -17.31
N ASP A 188 7.23 8.82 -18.07
CA ASP A 188 6.75 9.05 -19.44
C ASP A 188 7.39 8.15 -20.51
N ARG A 189 8.16 7.11 -20.13
CA ARG A 189 8.93 6.28 -21.08
C ARG A 189 8.57 4.80 -21.18
N MET A 190 7.43 4.36 -20.63
CA MET A 190 6.96 2.97 -20.84
C MET A 190 5.76 2.82 -21.80
N SER A 191 5.39 3.86 -22.56
CA SER A 191 4.35 3.75 -23.61
C SER A 191 4.88 3.30 -24.98
N ARG A 192 6.18 3.04 -25.16
CA ARG A 192 6.74 2.66 -26.45
C ARG A 192 7.77 1.55 -26.32
N ASP A 193 7.33 0.36 -25.89
CA ASP A 193 7.96 -0.90 -26.32
C ASP A 193 7.10 -2.09 -25.85
N ARG A 194 6.02 -2.33 -26.58
CA ARG A 194 5.43 -3.67 -26.73
C ARG A 194 5.23 -3.96 -28.21
N ARG A 195 6.35 -4.03 -28.93
CA ARG A 195 6.50 -4.97 -30.04
C ARG A 195 7.73 -5.79 -29.72
N LEU A 196 7.51 -7.02 -29.24
CA LEU A 196 8.40 -8.16 -29.37
C LEU A 196 7.57 -9.39 -28.96
N CYS A 197 7.00 -10.03 -29.99
CA CYS A 197 6.83 -11.47 -30.24
C CYS A 197 6.35 -12.38 -29.08
N ALA A 198 5.29 -13.17 -29.22
CA ALA A 198 4.88 -13.99 -30.37
C ALA A 198 3.39 -13.87 -30.74
#